data_AF-A0A1Q8Q9Z8-F1
#
_entry.id   AF-A0A1Q8Q9Z8-F1
#
_cell.length_a   1.000
_cell.length_b   1.000
_cell.length_c   1.000
_cell.angle_alpha   90.00
_cell.angle_beta   90.00
_cell.angle_gamma   90.00
#
_symmetry.space_group_name_H-M   'P 1'
#
loop_
_entity.id
_entity.type
_entity.pdbx_description
1 polymer ?
#
loop_
_entity_poly.entity_id
_entity_poly.type
_entity_poly.pdbx_seq_one_letter_code
_entity_poly.pdbx_strand_id
1 'polypeptide(L)'
;MKKEQYLGVSVSPLTYDQIIQDMKTRIQAGEQSTVIAVNPEKVMTAQRDPLVKELINSSTYQIADGVGMIIASKLKKGELTERVTGVDMMGRILEMAAAENIGVFFYGAKEETVKKAKEKLEAAIPGLNVAGYENGYVKDQDALLDKIRQSGAKIVFAALGSPRQELWIRENMPKLPDVKVFQGVGGSFDVYSGNVQRAPEMYRKAGLEWLYRLMKEPKRIKRQMALPKFLIAILTSRRDQK
;
A
#
# COMPACT_ATOMS: atom_id res chain seq x y z
N MET A 1 12.61 10.14 -11.64
CA MET A 1 12.10 8.95 -12.36
C MET A 1 10.79 9.30 -13.06
N LYS A 2 10.56 8.82 -14.28
CA LYS A 2 9.33 9.11 -15.03
C LYS A 2 8.19 8.21 -14.56
N LYS A 3 7.13 8.79 -14.01
CA LYS A 3 5.91 8.07 -13.62
C LYS A 3 4.97 7.94 -14.82
N GLU A 4 4.23 6.85 -14.89
CA GLU A 4 3.10 6.72 -15.81
C GLU A 4 1.89 7.50 -15.26
N GLN A 5 1.02 8.00 -16.14
CA GLN A 5 -0.19 8.70 -15.74
C GLN A 5 -1.43 8.03 -16.31
N TYR A 6 -2.43 7.87 -15.45
CA TYR A 6 -3.75 7.35 -15.80
C TYR A 6 -4.81 8.28 -15.25
N LEU A 7 -5.44 9.07 -16.12
CA LEU A 7 -6.49 10.03 -15.73
C LEU A 7 -5.98 11.03 -14.68
N GLY A 8 -4.74 11.51 -14.85
CA GLY A 8 -4.05 12.40 -13.92
C GLY A 8 -3.63 11.77 -12.58
N VAL A 9 -3.65 10.44 -12.47
CA VAL A 9 -3.08 9.69 -11.32
C VAL A 9 -1.76 9.07 -11.73
N SER A 10 -0.70 9.37 -10.98
CA SER A 10 0.65 8.87 -11.21
C SER A 10 0.80 7.43 -10.71
N VAL A 11 1.58 6.63 -11.42
CA VAL A 11 1.94 5.25 -11.06
C VAL A 11 3.42 5.03 -11.35
N SER A 12 4.13 4.45 -10.40
CA SER A 12 5.55 4.14 -10.55
C SER A 12 5.73 2.85 -11.37
N PRO A 13 6.45 2.89 -12.51
CA PRO A 13 6.78 1.69 -13.28
C PRO A 13 7.97 0.95 -12.65
N LEU A 14 7.81 0.58 -11.38
CA LEU A 14 8.84 -0.10 -10.61
C LEU A 14 8.40 -1.50 -10.22
N THR A 15 9.36 -2.43 -10.29
CA THR A 15 9.25 -3.77 -9.71
C THR A 15 9.38 -3.72 -8.19
N TYR A 16 9.04 -4.82 -7.52
CA TYR A 16 9.27 -4.93 -6.08
C TYR A 16 10.75 -4.68 -5.71
N ASP A 17 11.67 -5.29 -6.45
CA ASP A 17 13.10 -5.23 -6.15
C ASP A 17 13.66 -3.83 -6.36
N GLN A 18 13.20 -3.12 -7.41
CA GLN A 18 13.57 -1.73 -7.64
C GLN A 18 13.06 -0.82 -6.52
N ILE A 19 11.84 -1.03 -6.02
CA ILE A 19 11.29 -0.28 -4.89
C ILE A 19 12.12 -0.53 -3.62
N ILE A 20 12.44 -1.79 -3.31
CA ILE A 20 13.24 -2.12 -2.12
C ILE A 20 14.64 -1.50 -2.23
N GLN A 21 15.30 -1.61 -3.39
CA GLN A 21 16.63 -1.06 -3.57
C GLN A 21 16.67 0.47 -3.41
N ASP A 22 15.73 1.18 -4.06
CA ASP A 22 15.62 2.63 -3.93
C ASP A 22 15.24 3.04 -2.49
N MET A 23 14.35 2.29 -1.85
CA MET A 23 13.93 2.54 -0.47
C MET A 23 15.11 2.45 0.51
N LYS A 24 15.99 1.45 0.35
CA LYS A 24 17.23 1.35 1.16
C LYS A 24 18.11 2.58 1.01
N THR A 25 18.32 3.03 -0.23
CA THR A 25 19.10 4.25 -0.52
C THR A 25 18.48 5.48 0.14
N ARG A 26 17.15 5.63 0.07
CA ARG A 26 16.44 6.74 0.71
C ARG A 26 16.51 6.70 2.23
N ILE A 27 16.37 5.51 2.84
CA ILE A 27 16.53 5.31 4.29
C ILE A 27 17.93 5.76 4.73
N GLN A 28 18.98 5.35 4.00
CA GLN A 28 20.37 5.74 4.27
C GLN A 28 20.61 7.25 4.11
N ALA A 29 19.95 7.88 3.12
CA ALA A 29 19.97 9.33 2.94
C ALA A 29 19.13 10.09 3.98
N GLY A 30 18.45 9.40 4.90
CA GLY A 30 17.57 10.02 5.89
C GLY A 30 16.25 10.55 5.33
N GLU A 31 15.92 10.21 4.09
CA GLU A 31 14.73 10.68 3.39
C GLU A 31 13.49 9.86 3.77
N GLN A 32 12.37 10.55 3.96
CA GLN A 32 11.10 9.88 4.19
C GLN A 32 10.46 9.44 2.87
N SER A 33 9.73 8.33 2.91
CA SER A 33 9.09 7.71 1.76
C SER A 33 7.68 7.23 2.09
N THR A 34 6.77 7.35 1.12
CA THR A 34 5.40 6.83 1.23
C THR A 34 5.10 5.82 0.15
N VAL A 35 4.40 4.74 0.51
CA VAL A 35 3.95 3.69 -0.41
C VAL A 35 2.42 3.67 -0.43
N ILE A 36 1.85 3.87 -1.62
CA ILE A 36 0.40 3.80 -1.85
C ILE A 36 0.11 2.81 -2.97
N ALA A 37 -0.70 1.80 -2.67
CA ALA A 37 -1.24 0.88 -3.67
C ALA A 37 -2.28 1.59 -4.54
N VAL A 38 -2.00 1.76 -5.83
CA VAL A 38 -2.92 2.36 -6.82
C VAL A 38 -3.60 1.25 -7.60
N ASN A 39 -4.93 1.17 -7.44
CA ASN A 39 -5.78 0.24 -8.17
C ASN A 39 -6.87 1.01 -8.94
N PRO A 40 -7.61 0.35 -9.86
CA PRO A 40 -8.67 0.99 -10.63
C PRO A 40 -9.72 1.69 -9.77
N GLU A 41 -10.07 1.14 -8.60
CA GLU A 41 -11.01 1.77 -7.67
C GLU A 41 -10.49 3.14 -7.19
N LYS A 42 -9.23 3.21 -6.76
CA LYS A 42 -8.60 4.47 -6.32
C LYS A 42 -8.47 5.48 -7.47
N VAL A 43 -8.13 5.05 -8.69
CA VAL A 43 -8.04 5.96 -9.83
C VAL A 43 -9.41 6.58 -10.14
N MET A 44 -10.48 5.77 -10.07
CA MET A 44 -11.84 6.27 -10.29
C MET A 44 -12.33 7.17 -9.14
N THR A 45 -11.97 6.86 -7.90
CA THR A 45 -12.24 7.74 -6.75
C THR A 45 -11.52 9.09 -6.91
N ALA A 46 -10.26 9.08 -7.34
CA ALA A 46 -9.47 10.29 -7.60
C ALA A 46 -10.05 11.19 -8.72
N GLN A 47 -10.96 10.69 -9.57
CA GLN A 47 -11.68 11.54 -10.52
C GLN A 47 -12.81 12.34 -9.88
N ARG A 48 -13.27 11.93 -8.71
CA ARG A 48 -14.38 12.55 -7.96
C ARG A 48 -13.92 13.27 -6.70
N ASP A 49 -12.69 12.96 -6.27
CA ASP A 49 -12.10 13.45 -5.03
C ASP A 49 -10.68 13.97 -5.31
N PRO A 50 -10.52 15.30 -5.46
CA PRO A 50 -9.22 15.93 -5.69
C PRO A 50 -8.21 15.66 -4.58
N LEU A 51 -8.67 15.53 -3.34
CA LEU A 51 -7.81 15.24 -2.18
C LEU A 51 -7.18 13.86 -2.30
N VAL A 52 -7.96 12.85 -2.71
CA VAL A 52 -7.41 11.51 -3.00
C VAL A 52 -6.41 11.54 -4.16
N LYS A 53 -6.67 12.32 -5.21
CA LYS A 53 -5.74 12.49 -6.34
C LYS A 53 -4.41 13.10 -5.87
N GLU A 54 -4.46 14.15 -5.06
CA GLU A 54 -3.28 14.80 -4.48
C GLU A 54 -2.48 13.85 -3.58
N LEU A 55 -3.14 13.13 -2.69
CA LEU A 55 -2.51 12.13 -1.81
C LEU A 55 -1.77 11.05 -2.60
N ILE A 56 -2.37 10.55 -3.67
CA ILE A 56 -1.71 9.56 -4.52
C ILE A 56 -0.51 10.20 -5.23
N ASN A 57 -0.68 11.35 -5.89
CA ASN A 57 0.37 11.96 -6.72
C ASN A 57 1.58 12.47 -5.92
N SER A 58 1.36 12.88 -4.67
CA SER A 58 2.42 13.32 -3.75
C SER A 58 3.23 12.18 -3.13
N SER A 59 2.79 10.92 -3.25
CA SER A 59 3.52 9.80 -2.66
C SER A 59 4.83 9.47 -3.38
N THR A 60 5.76 8.83 -2.67
CA THR A 60 7.04 8.40 -3.24
C THR A 60 6.83 7.25 -4.22
N TYR A 61 6.12 6.22 -3.78
CA TYR A 61 5.86 4.98 -4.53
C TYR A 61 4.36 4.76 -4.73
N GLN A 62 3.86 5.04 -5.93
CA GLN A 62 2.53 4.65 -6.38
C GLN A 62 2.58 3.27 -7.02
N ILE A 63 2.44 2.21 -6.22
CA ILE A 63 2.61 0.83 -6.70
C ILE A 63 1.37 0.38 -7.50
N ALA A 64 1.61 -0.32 -8.62
CA ALA A 64 0.54 -0.78 -9.50
C ALA A 64 -0.18 -2.01 -8.93
N ASP A 65 -1.28 -1.79 -8.20
CA ASP A 65 -2.05 -2.84 -7.56
C ASP A 65 -3.27 -3.24 -8.42
N GLY A 66 -3.28 -4.50 -8.84
CA GLY A 66 -4.38 -5.10 -9.61
C GLY A 66 -4.14 -5.17 -11.11
N VAL A 67 -4.79 -6.15 -11.74
CA VAL A 67 -4.64 -6.43 -13.18
C VAL A 67 -5.08 -5.25 -14.07
N GLY A 68 -6.05 -4.45 -13.61
CA GLY A 68 -6.52 -3.29 -14.35
C GLY A 68 -5.43 -2.28 -14.66
N MET A 69 -4.48 -2.07 -13.74
CA MET A 69 -3.36 -1.16 -13.96
C MET A 69 -2.41 -1.68 -15.04
N ILE A 70 -2.11 -2.98 -15.02
CA ILE A 70 -1.28 -3.63 -16.04
C ILE A 70 -1.93 -3.55 -17.41
N ILE A 71 -3.23 -3.80 -17.50
CA ILE A 71 -3.99 -3.66 -18.75
C ILE A 71 -3.95 -2.21 -19.24
N ALA A 72 -4.17 -1.23 -18.36
CA ALA A 72 -4.13 0.18 -18.72
C ALA A 72 -2.75 0.61 -19.24
N SER A 73 -1.66 0.14 -18.62
CA SER A 73 -0.30 0.36 -19.12
C SER A 73 -0.13 -0.18 -20.53
N LYS A 74 -0.50 -1.45 -20.75
CA LYS A 74 -0.41 -2.08 -22.09
C LYS A 74 -1.20 -1.31 -23.14
N LEU A 75 -2.43 -0.89 -22.83
CA LEU A 75 -3.27 -0.09 -23.73
C LEU A 75 -2.65 1.28 -24.06
N LYS A 76 -1.92 1.88 -23.12
CA LYS A 76 -1.23 3.17 -23.33
C LYS A 76 0.20 3.02 -23.87
N LYS A 77 0.72 1.79 -24.03
CA LYS A 77 2.11 1.45 -24.36
C LYS A 77 3.10 1.92 -23.27
N GLY A 78 2.74 1.72 -22.02
CA GLY A 78 3.57 1.99 -20.85
C GLY A 78 4.57 0.87 -20.54
N GLU A 79 5.21 1.00 -19.40
CA GLU A 79 6.37 0.22 -18.92
C GLU A 79 6.06 -0.60 -17.65
N LEU A 80 4.81 -0.62 -17.15
CA LEU A 80 4.42 -1.51 -16.04
C LEU A 80 4.63 -2.97 -16.44
N THR A 81 5.69 -3.59 -15.91
CA THR A 81 6.08 -4.96 -16.20
C THR A 81 5.38 -5.98 -15.30
N GLU A 82 5.08 -5.62 -14.06
CA GLU A 82 4.46 -6.51 -13.09
C GLU A 82 3.46 -5.83 -12.16
N ARG A 83 2.63 -6.66 -11.50
CA ARG A 83 1.66 -6.23 -10.49
C ARG A 83 2.33 -6.18 -9.11
N VAL A 84 2.39 -4.98 -8.55
CA VAL A 84 2.94 -4.72 -7.21
C VAL A 84 1.80 -4.47 -6.23
N THR A 85 1.46 -5.49 -5.42
CA THR A 85 0.33 -5.42 -4.47
C THR A 85 0.77 -4.84 -3.14
N GLY A 86 -0.13 -4.14 -2.45
CA GLY A 86 0.17 -3.59 -1.12
C GLY A 86 0.58 -4.64 -0.09
N VAL A 87 -0.10 -5.80 -0.08
CA VAL A 87 0.18 -6.90 0.87
C VAL A 87 1.55 -7.52 0.63
N ASP A 88 1.91 -7.79 -0.63
CA ASP A 88 3.19 -8.40 -0.98
C ASP A 88 4.34 -7.39 -0.79
N MET A 89 4.09 -6.10 -1.10
CA MET A 89 5.06 -5.04 -0.84
C MET A 89 5.34 -4.89 0.65
N MET A 90 4.31 -4.95 1.50
CA MET A 90 4.48 -4.96 2.96
C MET A 90 5.36 -6.13 3.39
N GLY A 91 5.12 -7.34 2.87
CA GLY A 91 5.92 -8.53 3.18
C GLY A 91 7.41 -8.33 2.84
N ARG A 92 7.70 -7.82 1.65
CA ARG A 92 9.08 -7.54 1.22
C ARG A 92 9.76 -6.43 2.02
N ILE A 93 9.02 -5.41 2.45
CA ILE A 93 9.55 -4.38 3.35
C ILE A 93 9.88 -4.99 4.71
N LEU A 94 9.07 -5.91 5.22
CA LEU A 94 9.35 -6.62 6.49
C LEU A 94 10.60 -7.52 6.39
N GLU A 95 10.76 -8.26 5.30
CA GLU A 95 11.97 -9.07 5.03
C GLU A 95 13.21 -8.18 4.97
N MET A 96 13.13 -7.05 4.28
CA MET A 96 14.21 -6.05 4.24
C MET A 96 14.50 -5.50 5.65
N ALA A 97 13.46 -5.17 6.42
CA ALA A 97 13.63 -4.61 7.75
C ALA A 97 14.29 -5.62 8.70
N ALA A 98 13.93 -6.89 8.63
CA ALA A 98 14.58 -7.95 9.40
C ALA A 98 16.06 -8.10 9.03
N ALA A 99 16.39 -8.10 7.73
CA ALA A 99 17.77 -8.21 7.25
C ALA A 99 18.66 -7.03 7.66
N GLU A 100 18.09 -5.84 7.80
CA GLU A 100 18.81 -4.61 8.18
C GLU A 100 18.65 -4.22 9.66
N ASN A 101 18.01 -5.09 10.46
CA ASN A 101 17.68 -4.83 11.86
C ASN A 101 16.95 -3.49 12.09
N ILE A 102 16.01 -3.18 11.19
CA ILE A 102 15.18 -1.98 11.24
C ILE A 102 13.89 -2.28 12.00
N GLY A 103 13.62 -1.50 13.05
CA GLY A 103 12.38 -1.59 13.81
C GLY A 103 11.16 -1.14 12.97
N VAL A 104 10.07 -1.91 13.04
CA VAL A 104 8.80 -1.60 12.39
C VAL A 104 7.68 -1.37 13.41
N PHE A 105 6.72 -0.52 13.06
CA PHE A 105 5.54 -0.23 13.88
C PHE A 105 4.27 -0.55 13.11
N PHE A 106 3.34 -1.27 13.75
CA PHE A 106 2.05 -1.62 13.18
C PHE A 106 0.93 -0.76 13.78
N TYR A 107 0.28 0.06 12.96
CA TYR A 107 -0.82 0.92 13.42
C TYR A 107 -2.10 0.62 12.63
N GLY A 108 -3.20 0.32 13.31
CA GLY A 108 -4.51 0.14 12.68
C GLY A 108 -5.15 -1.21 12.97
N ALA A 109 -6.20 -1.53 12.20
CA ALA A 109 -7.07 -2.69 12.42
C ALA A 109 -7.67 -2.75 13.85
N LYS A 110 -8.34 -3.85 14.18
CA LYS A 110 -8.77 -4.13 15.56
C LYS A 110 -7.61 -4.68 16.38
N GLU A 111 -7.67 -4.50 17.70
CA GLU A 111 -6.63 -4.95 18.63
C GLU A 111 -6.28 -6.42 18.42
N GLU A 112 -7.28 -7.31 18.35
CA GLU A 112 -7.08 -8.73 18.12
C GLU A 112 -6.43 -9.04 16.77
N THR A 113 -6.71 -8.23 15.74
CA THR A 113 -6.16 -8.42 14.39
C THR A 113 -4.70 -7.98 14.34
N VAL A 114 -4.37 -6.78 14.82
CA VAL A 114 -3.01 -6.24 14.76
C VAL A 114 -2.06 -7.03 15.66
N LYS A 115 -2.51 -7.43 16.85
CA LYS A 115 -1.75 -8.28 17.77
C LYS A 115 -1.44 -9.64 17.14
N LYS A 116 -2.45 -10.32 16.57
CA LYS A 116 -2.26 -11.61 15.90
C LYS A 116 -1.41 -11.52 14.63
N ALA A 117 -1.51 -10.41 13.89
CA ALA A 117 -0.65 -10.15 12.74
C ALA A 117 0.82 -9.99 13.17
N LYS A 118 1.08 -9.24 14.25
CA LYS A 118 2.41 -9.14 14.87
C LYS A 118 2.97 -10.52 15.21
N GLU A 119 2.26 -11.29 16.04
CA GLU A 119 2.73 -12.61 16.52
C GLU A 119 3.07 -13.56 15.35
N LYS A 120 2.22 -13.59 14.32
CA LYS A 120 2.46 -14.43 13.14
C LYS A 120 3.61 -13.97 12.28
N LEU A 121 3.79 -12.66 12.12
CA LEU A 121 4.88 -12.10 11.31
C LEU A 121 6.23 -12.30 12.01
N GLU A 122 6.30 -12.10 13.33
CA GLU A 122 7.49 -12.38 14.13
C GLU A 122 7.88 -13.87 14.08
N ALA A 123 6.88 -14.77 14.10
CA ALA A 123 7.13 -16.20 13.95
C ALA A 123 7.56 -16.60 12.52
N ALA A 124 7.08 -15.90 11.50
CA ALA A 124 7.32 -16.23 10.10
C ALA A 124 8.61 -15.61 9.53
N ILE A 125 9.09 -14.49 10.09
CA ILE A 125 10.25 -13.74 9.59
C ILE A 125 11.30 -13.66 10.70
N PRO A 126 12.29 -14.58 10.73
CA PRO A 126 13.37 -14.54 11.70
C PRO A 126 14.11 -13.20 11.68
N GLY A 127 14.33 -12.62 12.86
CA GLY A 127 15.00 -11.32 13.01
C GLY A 127 14.10 -10.10 12.81
N LEU A 128 12.80 -10.28 12.52
CA LEU A 128 11.87 -9.15 12.44
C LEU A 128 11.72 -8.47 13.81
N ASN A 129 12.03 -7.18 13.88
CA ASN A 129 11.85 -6.35 15.06
C ASN A 129 10.54 -5.54 14.94
N VAL A 130 9.44 -6.05 15.49
CA VAL A 130 8.20 -5.26 15.65
C VAL A 130 8.31 -4.42 16.92
N ALA A 131 8.96 -3.26 16.77
CA ALA A 131 9.27 -2.31 17.83
C ALA A 131 8.03 -1.79 18.57
N GLY A 132 6.86 -1.82 17.94
CA GLY A 132 5.60 -1.51 18.59
C GLY A 132 4.39 -1.79 17.72
N TYR A 133 3.22 -1.77 18.34
CA TYR A 133 1.96 -1.78 17.62
C TYR A 133 0.88 -1.01 18.37
N GLU A 134 -0.16 -0.60 17.64
CA GLU A 134 -1.35 0.05 18.17
C GLU A 134 -2.57 -0.20 17.26
N ASN A 135 -3.76 -0.35 17.84
CA ASN A 135 -4.99 -0.54 17.06
C ASN A 135 -5.47 0.77 16.41
N GLY A 136 -6.42 0.67 15.48
CA GLY A 136 -6.90 1.80 14.67
C GLY A 136 -7.95 2.69 15.34
N TYR A 137 -8.27 2.48 16.62
CA TYR A 137 -9.37 3.15 17.33
C TYR A 137 -8.88 4.13 18.40
N VAL A 138 -7.60 4.51 18.37
CA VAL A 138 -7.00 5.47 19.29
C VAL A 138 -7.58 6.86 19.10
N LYS A 139 -8.02 7.46 20.22
CA LYS A 139 -8.53 8.85 20.26
C LYS A 139 -7.41 9.87 20.46
N ASP A 140 -6.45 9.55 21.32
CA ASP A 140 -5.31 10.40 21.62
C ASP A 140 -4.19 10.19 20.59
N GLN A 141 -4.19 11.04 19.56
CA GLN A 141 -3.20 10.94 18.49
C GLN A 141 -1.81 11.38 18.95
N ASP A 142 -1.68 12.29 19.91
CA ASP A 142 -0.38 12.73 20.39
C ASP A 142 0.31 11.60 21.18
N ALA A 143 -0.42 10.89 22.04
CA ALA A 143 0.08 9.70 22.72
C ALA A 143 0.51 8.60 21.73
N LEU A 144 -0.23 8.41 20.63
CA LEU A 144 0.17 7.48 19.57
C LEU A 144 1.50 7.88 18.93
N LEU A 145 1.67 9.17 18.58
CA LEU A 145 2.91 9.65 17.97
C LEU A 145 4.09 9.51 18.93
N ASP A 146 3.88 9.80 20.22
CA ASP A 146 4.88 9.61 21.26
C ASP A 146 5.29 8.13 21.37
N LYS A 147 4.31 7.22 21.38
CA LYS A 147 4.55 5.76 21.37
C LYS A 147 5.35 5.31 20.14
N ILE A 148 5.06 5.86 18.96
CA ILE A 148 5.84 5.58 17.73
C ILE A 148 7.27 6.09 17.90
N ARG A 149 7.49 7.33 18.36
CA ARG A 149 8.85 7.89 18.56
C ARG A 149 9.65 7.07 19.57
N GLN A 150 9.06 6.73 20.71
CA GLN A 150 9.72 5.96 21.76
C GLN A 150 10.05 4.52 21.35
N SER A 151 9.30 3.94 20.40
CA SER A 151 9.58 2.60 19.90
C SER A 151 10.90 2.49 19.12
N GLY A 152 11.41 3.61 18.58
CA GLY A 152 12.58 3.60 17.69
C GLY A 152 12.31 2.98 16.31
N ALA A 153 11.04 2.75 15.96
CA ALA A 153 10.68 2.25 14.63
C ALA A 153 11.07 3.24 13.54
N LYS A 154 11.57 2.74 12.41
CA LYS A 154 11.84 3.54 11.21
C LYS A 154 10.84 3.29 10.08
N ILE A 155 9.97 2.31 10.24
CA ILE A 155 8.94 1.95 9.25
C ILE A 155 7.59 1.86 9.97
N VAL A 156 6.57 2.52 9.43
CA VAL A 156 5.19 2.47 9.94
C VAL A 156 4.25 1.92 8.88
N PHE A 157 3.51 0.87 9.24
CA PHE A 157 2.42 0.33 8.43
C PHE A 157 1.07 0.75 9.01
N ALA A 158 0.26 1.47 8.22
CA ALA A 158 -1.03 2.02 8.64
C ALA A 158 -2.22 1.26 7.99
N ALA A 159 -3.07 0.65 8.81
CA ALA A 159 -4.22 -0.16 8.42
C ALA A 159 -5.55 0.50 8.86
N LEU A 160 -5.77 1.75 8.46
CA LEU A 160 -6.98 2.53 8.83
C LEU A 160 -8.07 2.51 7.75
N GLY A 161 -7.76 1.91 6.60
CA GLY A 161 -8.58 2.02 5.39
C GLY A 161 -8.32 3.32 4.63
N SER A 162 -8.63 3.31 3.35
CA SER A 162 -8.46 4.49 2.47
C SER A 162 -9.75 5.31 2.41
N PRO A 163 -9.70 6.65 2.46
CA PRO A 163 -8.51 7.51 2.44
C PRO A 163 -7.88 7.83 3.81
N ARG A 164 -8.44 7.31 4.92
CA ARG A 164 -8.03 7.68 6.30
C ARG A 164 -6.55 7.44 6.57
N GLN A 165 -6.00 6.33 6.10
CA GLN A 165 -4.57 6.01 6.26
C GLN A 165 -3.67 6.98 5.49
N GLU A 166 -4.05 7.37 4.27
CA GLU A 166 -3.26 8.30 3.47
C GLU A 166 -3.25 9.70 4.09
N LEU A 167 -4.41 10.15 4.61
CA LEU A 167 -4.53 11.41 5.34
C LEU A 167 -3.70 11.41 6.62
N TRP A 168 -3.83 10.36 7.44
CA TRP A 168 -3.07 10.23 8.67
C TRP A 168 -1.56 10.23 8.41
N ILE A 169 -1.09 9.53 7.37
CA ILE A 169 0.32 9.55 6.98
C ILE A 169 0.74 10.96 6.59
N ARG A 170 0.01 11.65 5.71
CA ARG A 170 0.36 13.02 5.27
C ARG A 170 0.47 13.99 6.45
N GLU A 171 -0.46 13.92 7.39
CA GLU A 171 -0.55 14.84 8.52
C GLU A 171 0.53 14.59 9.59
N ASN A 172 0.99 13.36 9.75
CA ASN A 172 1.85 12.96 10.87
C ASN A 172 3.27 12.55 10.45
N MET A 173 3.52 12.26 9.18
CA MET A 173 4.86 11.96 8.65
C MET A 173 5.88 13.07 8.98
N PRO A 174 5.58 14.38 8.83
CA PRO A 174 6.52 15.43 9.22
C PRO A 174 6.81 15.49 10.74
N LYS A 175 5.89 14.96 11.57
CA LYS A 175 6.03 14.92 13.04
C LYS A 175 6.82 13.70 13.54
N LEU A 176 7.19 12.81 12.62
CA LEU A 176 7.91 11.57 12.88
C LEU A 176 9.17 11.50 12.01
N PRO A 177 10.13 12.44 12.17
CA PRO A 177 11.29 12.55 11.28
C PRO A 177 12.20 11.31 11.26
N ASP A 178 12.20 10.52 12.33
CA ASP A 178 12.99 9.29 12.44
C ASP A 178 12.36 8.10 11.68
N VAL A 179 11.05 8.16 11.42
CA VAL A 179 10.36 7.19 10.57
C VAL A 179 10.63 7.56 9.11
N LYS A 180 11.24 6.64 8.38
CA LYS A 180 11.68 6.82 6.99
C LYS A 180 10.73 6.20 5.97
N VAL A 181 9.89 5.25 6.37
CA VAL A 181 8.93 4.61 5.45
C VAL A 181 7.55 4.56 6.08
N PHE A 182 6.55 5.01 5.32
CA PHE A 182 5.15 4.88 5.66
C PHE A 182 4.42 4.13 4.55
N GLN A 183 3.67 3.09 4.90
CA GLN A 183 2.81 2.40 3.93
C GLN A 183 1.39 2.28 4.46
N GLY A 184 0.43 2.74 3.66
CA GLY A 184 -0.97 2.42 3.87
C GLY A 184 -1.26 0.99 3.42
N VAL A 185 -1.58 0.09 4.33
CA VAL A 185 -1.71 -1.36 4.05
C VAL A 185 -3.15 -1.87 4.06
N GLY A 186 -4.14 -1.04 4.41
CA GLY A 186 -5.54 -1.45 4.42
C GLY A 186 -5.77 -2.75 5.19
N GLY A 187 -6.43 -3.73 4.57
CA GLY A 187 -6.72 -5.04 5.17
C GLY A 187 -5.55 -6.03 5.20
N SER A 188 -4.30 -5.59 5.05
CA SER A 188 -3.15 -6.51 5.05
C SER A 188 -2.95 -7.19 6.40
N PHE A 189 -3.23 -6.51 7.53
CA PHE A 189 -3.18 -7.16 8.84
C PHE A 189 -4.21 -8.28 8.98
N ASP A 190 -5.40 -8.17 8.38
CA ASP A 190 -6.37 -9.28 8.35
C ASP A 190 -5.87 -10.49 7.55
N VAL A 191 -5.05 -10.25 6.53
CA VAL A 191 -4.40 -11.32 5.77
C VAL A 191 -3.32 -11.99 6.61
N TYR A 192 -2.41 -11.21 7.21
CA TYR A 192 -1.31 -11.76 8.01
C TYR A 192 -1.77 -12.37 9.34
N SER A 193 -2.86 -11.87 9.95
CA SER A 193 -3.49 -12.50 11.11
C SER A 193 -4.17 -13.83 10.76
N GLY A 194 -4.42 -14.08 9.47
CA GLY A 194 -5.15 -15.25 8.96
C GLY A 194 -6.67 -15.16 9.10
N ASN A 195 -7.21 -13.98 9.43
CA ASN A 195 -8.66 -13.74 9.44
C ASN A 195 -9.24 -13.77 8.02
N VAL A 196 -8.45 -13.36 7.02
CA VAL A 196 -8.81 -13.37 5.61
C VAL A 196 -7.86 -14.28 4.84
N GLN A 197 -8.41 -15.36 4.27
CA GLN A 197 -7.66 -16.19 3.34
C GLN A 197 -7.43 -15.45 2.01
N ARG A 198 -6.17 -15.40 1.55
CA ARG A 198 -5.85 -14.92 0.20
C ARG A 198 -6.41 -15.87 -0.86
N ALA A 199 -6.60 -15.34 -2.07
CA ALA A 199 -6.88 -16.19 -3.21
C ALA A 199 -5.71 -17.18 -3.44
N PRO A 200 -5.98 -18.42 -3.89
CA PRO A 200 -4.93 -19.37 -4.23
C PRO A 200 -3.94 -18.77 -5.22
N GLU A 201 -2.70 -19.25 -5.19
CA GLU A 201 -1.59 -18.64 -5.95
C GLU A 201 -1.88 -18.56 -7.46
N MET A 202 -2.52 -19.58 -8.03
CA MET A 202 -2.95 -19.59 -9.43
C MET A 202 -3.82 -18.38 -9.79
N TYR A 203 -4.80 -18.03 -8.95
CA TYR A 203 -5.67 -16.86 -9.16
C TYR A 203 -4.89 -15.56 -8.99
N ARG A 204 -3.91 -15.50 -8.07
CA ARG A 204 -3.07 -14.32 -7.87
C ARG A 204 -2.13 -14.10 -9.06
N LYS A 205 -1.49 -15.15 -9.56
CA LYS A 205 -0.62 -15.11 -10.75
C LYS A 205 -1.40 -14.77 -12.02
N ALA A 206 -2.63 -15.27 -12.15
CA ALA A 206 -3.51 -14.93 -13.26
C ALA A 206 -4.16 -13.53 -13.16
N GLY A 207 -3.95 -12.78 -12.07
CA GLY A 207 -4.62 -11.50 -11.84
C GLY A 207 -6.12 -11.60 -11.58
N LEU A 208 -6.63 -12.81 -11.27
CA LEU A 208 -8.04 -13.13 -11.02
C LEU A 208 -8.41 -13.10 -9.52
N GLU A 209 -7.54 -12.56 -8.67
CA GLU A 209 -7.83 -12.42 -7.23
C GLU A 209 -9.11 -11.62 -6.97
N TRP A 210 -9.39 -10.61 -7.80
CA TRP A 210 -10.61 -9.82 -7.73
C TRP A 210 -11.87 -10.66 -8.04
N LEU A 211 -11.78 -11.59 -9.00
CA LEU A 211 -12.86 -12.51 -9.39
C LEU A 211 -13.09 -13.56 -8.30
N TYR A 212 -12.00 -14.12 -7.76
CA TYR A 212 -12.08 -15.05 -6.63
C TYR A 212 -12.78 -14.42 -5.41
N ARG A 213 -12.41 -13.17 -5.06
CA ARG A 213 -13.07 -12.44 -3.96
C ARG A 213 -14.52 -12.09 -4.29
N LEU A 214 -14.87 -11.81 -5.55
CA LEU A 214 -16.25 -11.56 -5.96
C LEU A 214 -17.11 -12.82 -5.84
N MET A 215 -16.60 -13.99 -6.22
CA MET A 215 -17.30 -15.27 -6.05
C MET A 215 -17.56 -15.58 -4.56
N LYS A 216 -16.61 -15.25 -3.67
CA LYS A 216 -16.78 -15.43 -2.22
C LYS A 216 -17.65 -14.37 -1.56
N GLU A 217 -17.63 -13.12 -2.06
CA GLU A 217 -18.40 -12.00 -1.52
C GLU A 217 -19.12 -11.23 -2.65
N PRO A 218 -20.29 -11.71 -3.12
CA PRO A 218 -21.02 -11.13 -4.26
C PRO A 218 -21.38 -9.65 -4.07
N LYS A 219 -21.56 -9.21 -2.83
CA LYS A 219 -21.82 -7.80 -2.46
C LYS A 219 -20.71 -6.85 -2.93
N ARG A 220 -19.50 -7.35 -3.21
CA ARG A 220 -18.39 -6.55 -3.76
C ARG A 220 -18.58 -6.12 -5.21
N ILE A 221 -19.61 -6.60 -5.91
CA ILE A 221 -19.84 -6.27 -7.33
C ILE A 221 -19.84 -4.76 -7.59
N LYS A 222 -20.40 -3.96 -6.68
CA LYS A 222 -20.39 -2.48 -6.78
C LYS A 222 -18.99 -1.90 -6.86
N ARG A 223 -18.04 -2.45 -6.08
CA ARG A 223 -16.63 -2.05 -6.11
C ARG A 223 -15.95 -2.56 -7.38
N GLN A 224 -16.27 -3.77 -7.81
CA GLN A 224 -15.70 -4.35 -9.04
C GLN A 224 -16.15 -3.63 -10.32
N MET A 225 -17.30 -2.95 -10.32
CA MET A 225 -17.71 -2.08 -11.42
C MET A 225 -16.74 -0.91 -11.67
N ALA A 226 -15.84 -0.59 -10.74
CA ALA A 226 -14.77 0.37 -10.98
C ALA A 226 -13.80 -0.09 -12.06
N LEU A 227 -13.53 -1.40 -12.19
CA LEU A 227 -12.58 -1.92 -13.17
C LEU A 227 -13.08 -1.72 -14.63
N PRO A 228 -14.30 -2.13 -15.02
CA PRO A 228 -14.83 -1.81 -16.35
C PRO A 228 -14.91 -0.31 -16.63
N LYS A 229 -15.39 0.49 -15.66
CA LYS A 229 -15.48 1.95 -15.80
C LYS A 229 -14.11 2.59 -16.02
N PHE A 230 -13.11 2.10 -15.29
CA PHE A 230 -11.72 2.53 -15.44
C PHE A 230 -11.18 2.19 -16.84
N LEU A 231 -11.33 0.94 -17.30
CA LEU A 231 -10.83 0.55 -18.62
C LEU A 231 -11.50 1.33 -19.75
N ILE A 232 -12.82 1.57 -19.67
CA ILE A 232 -13.53 2.44 -20.63
C ILE A 232 -12.95 3.86 -20.58
N ALA A 233 -12.80 4.45 -19.39
CA ALA A 233 -12.25 5.78 -19.23
C ALA A 233 -10.81 5.90 -19.80
N ILE A 234 -9.99 4.86 -19.65
CA ILE A 234 -8.63 4.77 -20.23
C ILE A 234 -8.67 4.72 -21.75
N LEU A 235 -9.61 3.97 -22.35
CA LEU A 235 -9.77 3.89 -23.80
C LEU A 235 -10.26 5.21 -24.39
N THR A 236 -11.17 5.90 -23.70
CA THR A 236 -11.74 7.17 -24.14
C THR A 236 -10.84 8.37 -23.84
N SER A 237 -9.92 8.25 -22.89
CA SER A 237 -8.98 9.34 -22.59
C SER A 237 -8.00 9.50 -23.74
N ARG A 238 -7.81 10.75 -24.19
CA ARG A 238 -6.68 11.09 -25.07
C ARG A 238 -5.39 10.69 -24.34
N ARG A 239 -4.33 10.37 -25.09
CA ARG A 239 -3.02 10.21 -24.47
C ARG A 239 -2.70 11.52 -23.77
N ASP A 240 -2.59 11.48 -22.44
CA ASP A 240 -2.02 12.58 -21.68
C ASP A 240 -0.60 12.78 -22.25
N GLN A 241 -0.42 13.88 -22.99
CA GLN A 241 0.85 14.20 -23.63
C GLN A 241 1.89 14.47 -22.54
N LYS A 242 3.12 13.98 -22.80
CA LYS A 242 4.29 14.07 -21.93
C LYS A 242 4.60 15.48 -21.49
#